data_AF-A0A9X2K9F6-F1
#
_entry.id   AF-A0A9X2K9F6-F1
#
_cell.length_a   1.000
_cell.length_b   1.000
_cell.length_c   1.000
_cell.angle_alpha   90.00
_cell.angle_beta   90.00
_cell.angle_gamma   90.00
#
_symmetry.space_group_name_H-M   'P 1'
#
loop_
_entity.id
_entity.type
_entity.pdbx_description
1 polymer ?
#
loop_
_entity_poly.entity_id
_entity_poly.type
_entity_poly.pdbx_seq_one_letter_code
_entity_poly.pdbx_strand_id
1 'polypeptide(L)'
;MNSARPWPTLVVASALTLICAVAAGVAGSAAGTELTRGPTTAELRAAAEREVADRWRTWPTGRIFPATLPYSAEQGGQERASRIGISPRTSCGDSVDTKAVRALRKAGCRGVLRATYIDALRGVLVTVGVVALRDELGAVRARSAFADTGKPAPGLRPLAFRGTLSDRFTPGVRQAGSVRQAGPYLVLTTAGQVDGRPAEAVGEQRPAIFAFATELSERVLTDLSTPRMPDCGSQEWRC
;
A
#
# COMPACT_ATOMS: atom_id res chain seq x y z
N MET A 1 -15.10 83.00 1.69
CA MET A 1 -15.47 81.71 2.33
C MET A 1 -16.21 80.88 1.31
N ASN A 2 -15.50 80.03 0.56
CA ASN A 2 -16.12 79.14 -0.43
C ASN A 2 -16.57 77.87 0.30
N SER A 3 -17.88 77.76 0.54
CA SER A 3 -18.52 76.52 0.97
C SER A 3 -18.44 75.52 -0.19
N ALA A 4 -17.36 74.75 -0.25
CA ALA A 4 -17.27 73.60 -1.13
C ALA A 4 -18.39 72.63 -0.74
N ARG A 5 -19.45 72.59 -1.56
CA ARG A 5 -20.60 71.70 -1.35
C ARG A 5 -20.06 70.25 -1.30
N PRO A 6 -20.17 69.51 -0.19
CA PRO A 6 -19.62 68.15 -0.04
C PRO A 6 -20.41 67.09 -0.81
N TRP A 7 -21.30 67.52 -1.70
CA TRP A 7 -22.18 66.65 -2.47
C TRP A 7 -21.42 65.61 -3.32
N PRO A 8 -20.37 65.96 -4.09
CA PRO A 8 -19.69 64.97 -4.93
C PRO A 8 -18.87 63.97 -4.08
N THR A 9 -18.29 64.41 -2.97
CA THR A 9 -17.54 63.51 -2.06
C THR A 9 -18.47 62.55 -1.31
N LEU A 10 -19.65 63.01 -0.88
CA LEU A 10 -20.67 62.14 -0.26
C LEU A 10 -21.24 61.11 -1.24
N VAL A 11 -21.46 61.50 -2.51
CA VAL A 11 -21.94 60.58 -3.55
C VAL A 11 -20.88 59.52 -3.89
N VAL A 12 -19.61 59.92 -4.02
CA VAL A 12 -18.51 58.98 -4.28
C VAL A 12 -18.30 58.03 -3.11
N ALA A 13 -18.34 58.53 -1.87
CA ALA A 13 -18.23 57.69 -0.68
C ALA A 13 -19.39 56.68 -0.58
N SER A 14 -20.62 57.11 -0.87
CA SER A 14 -21.81 56.24 -0.86
C SER A 14 -21.77 55.18 -1.97
N ALA A 15 -21.25 55.55 -3.15
CA ALA A 15 -21.07 54.59 -4.24
C ALA A 15 -20.00 53.55 -3.89
N LEU A 16 -18.89 53.97 -3.27
CA LEU A 16 -17.84 53.05 -2.83
C LEU A 16 -18.32 52.09 -1.74
N THR A 17 -19.07 52.57 -0.74
CA THR A 17 -19.62 51.69 0.30
C THR A 17 -20.61 50.67 -0.25
N LEU A 18 -21.45 51.07 -1.21
CA LEU A 18 -22.35 50.15 -1.91
C LEU A 18 -21.58 49.08 -2.68
N ILE A 19 -20.53 49.45 -3.42
CA ILE A 19 -19.68 48.52 -4.17
C ILE A 19 -18.98 47.54 -3.21
N CYS A 20 -18.42 48.03 -2.10
CA CYS A 20 -17.79 47.17 -1.09
C CYS A 20 -18.81 46.22 -0.42
N ALA A 21 -20.02 46.70 -0.12
CA ALA A 21 -21.08 45.87 0.46
C ALA A 21 -21.54 44.76 -0.51
N VAL A 22 -21.69 45.07 -1.80
CA VAL A 22 -22.03 44.09 -2.84
C VAL A 22 -20.90 43.08 -3.01
N ALA A 23 -19.64 43.52 -3.09
CA ALA A 23 -18.48 42.63 -3.20
C ALA A 23 -18.36 41.69 -1.98
N ALA A 24 -18.58 42.21 -0.77
CA ALA A 24 -18.61 41.41 0.46
C ALA A 24 -19.79 40.42 0.47
N GLY A 25 -20.96 40.82 -0.03
CA GLY A 25 -22.13 39.94 -0.17
C GLY A 25 -21.90 38.80 -1.15
N VAL A 26 -21.28 39.07 -2.30
CA VAL A 26 -20.93 38.05 -3.32
C VAL A 26 -19.82 37.12 -2.84
N ALA A 27 -18.78 37.67 -2.20
CA ALA A 27 -17.72 36.86 -1.62
C ALA A 27 -18.25 35.99 -0.46
N GLY A 28 -19.11 36.56 0.39
CA GLY A 28 -19.76 35.85 1.49
C GLY A 28 -20.72 34.77 1.01
N SER A 29 -21.48 35.00 -0.06
CA SER A 29 -22.37 33.98 -0.65
C SER A 29 -21.57 32.87 -1.32
N ALA A 30 -20.51 33.18 -2.08
CA ALA A 30 -19.63 32.19 -2.68
C ALA A 30 -18.91 31.33 -1.61
N ALA A 31 -18.43 31.96 -0.53
CA ALA A 31 -17.84 31.26 0.60
C ALA A 31 -18.89 30.39 1.32
N GLY A 32 -20.12 30.90 1.52
CA GLY A 32 -21.22 30.14 2.08
C GLY A 32 -21.56 28.91 1.24
N THR A 33 -21.65 29.06 -0.09
CA THR A 33 -21.94 27.94 -0.99
C THR A 33 -20.85 26.89 -0.98
N GLU A 34 -19.57 27.28 -0.90
CA GLU A 34 -18.44 26.34 -0.81
C GLU A 34 -18.42 25.60 0.53
N LEU A 35 -18.80 26.27 1.62
CA LEU A 35 -18.89 25.64 2.95
C LEU A 35 -20.08 24.67 3.08
N THR A 36 -21.13 24.85 2.28
CA THR A 36 -22.34 24.00 2.33
C THR A 36 -22.44 23.00 1.19
N ARG A 37 -21.56 23.05 0.17
CA ARG A 37 -21.62 22.09 -0.92
C ARG A 37 -21.12 20.72 -0.47
N GLY A 38 -21.74 19.67 -1.01
CA GLY A 38 -21.22 18.32 -0.88
C GLY A 38 -19.90 18.12 -1.64
N PRO A 39 -19.15 17.06 -1.33
CA PRO A 39 -17.92 16.73 -2.03
C PRO A 39 -18.22 16.33 -3.48
N THR A 40 -17.37 16.79 -4.39
CA THR A 40 -17.36 16.35 -5.78
C THR A 40 -16.85 14.91 -5.90
N THR A 41 -17.15 14.25 -7.02
CA THR A 41 -16.61 12.92 -7.31
C THR A 41 -15.08 12.90 -7.35
N ALA A 42 -14.43 14.00 -7.74
CA ALA A 42 -12.97 14.11 -7.75
C ALA A 42 -12.40 14.15 -6.32
N GLU A 43 -13.04 14.90 -5.41
CA GLU A 43 -12.66 14.96 -4.00
C GLU A 43 -12.86 13.61 -3.31
N LEU A 44 -13.97 12.91 -3.59
CA LEU A 44 -14.23 11.56 -3.07
C LEU A 44 -13.18 10.55 -3.54
N ARG A 45 -12.78 10.59 -4.82
CA ARG A 45 -11.71 9.73 -5.36
C ARG A 45 -10.37 10.03 -4.72
N ALA A 46 -10.00 11.31 -4.61
CA ALA A 46 -8.76 11.70 -3.97
C ALA A 46 -8.72 11.28 -2.48
N ALA A 47 -9.86 11.33 -1.78
CA ALA A 47 -9.98 10.84 -0.41
C ALA A 47 -9.82 9.32 -0.34
N ALA A 48 -10.45 8.56 -1.25
CA ALA A 48 -10.31 7.11 -1.33
C ALA A 48 -8.85 6.68 -1.62
N GLU A 49 -8.18 7.35 -2.56
CA GLU A 49 -6.77 7.08 -2.89
C GLU A 49 -5.84 7.35 -1.70
N ARG A 50 -6.07 8.45 -0.97
CA ARG A 50 -5.31 8.78 0.25
C ARG A 50 -5.53 7.74 1.34
N GLU A 51 -6.78 7.33 1.58
CA GLU A 51 -7.08 6.28 2.55
C GLU A 51 -6.36 4.99 2.21
N VAL A 52 -6.45 4.53 0.95
CA VAL A 52 -5.73 3.34 0.47
C VAL A 52 -4.23 3.47 0.71
N ALA A 53 -3.64 4.62 0.39
CA ALA A 53 -2.21 4.88 0.58
C ALA A 53 -1.76 4.89 2.05
N ASP A 54 -2.67 5.15 2.98
CA ASP A 54 -2.38 5.17 4.43
C ASP A 54 -2.64 3.83 5.12
N ARG A 55 -3.30 2.86 4.49
CA ARG A 55 -3.65 1.57 5.11
C ARG A 55 -2.48 0.82 5.73
N TRP A 56 -1.30 0.85 5.10
CA TRP A 56 -0.11 0.16 5.64
C TRP A 56 0.29 0.62 7.05
N ARG A 57 -0.05 1.86 7.43
CA ARG A 57 0.24 2.45 8.73
C ARG A 57 -0.98 2.53 9.65
N THR A 58 -2.20 2.61 9.10
CA THR A 58 -3.43 2.79 9.89
C THR A 58 -4.14 1.48 10.20
N TRP A 59 -4.04 0.47 9.34
CA TRP A 59 -4.67 -0.82 9.58
C TRP A 59 -3.90 -1.65 10.61
N PRO A 60 -4.58 -2.44 11.44
CA PRO A 60 -3.93 -3.47 12.23
C PRO A 60 -3.11 -4.39 11.32
N THR A 61 -1.89 -4.71 11.70
CA THR A 61 -1.01 -5.59 10.89
C THR A 61 -1.63 -6.98 10.67
N GLY A 62 -2.44 -7.47 11.62
CA GLY A 62 -3.19 -8.71 11.49
C GLY A 62 -4.34 -8.66 10.45
N ARG A 63 -4.76 -7.46 10.01
CA ARG A 63 -5.67 -7.29 8.87
C ARG A 63 -4.90 -7.41 7.56
N ILE A 64 -3.76 -6.73 7.44
CA ILE A 64 -2.89 -6.78 6.26
C ILE A 64 -2.33 -8.19 6.04
N PHE A 65 -1.92 -8.85 7.12
CA PHE A 65 -1.43 -10.22 7.12
C PHE A 65 -2.35 -11.06 8.01
N PRO A 66 -3.46 -11.61 7.52
CA PRO A 66 -4.36 -12.46 8.32
C PRO A 66 -3.67 -13.66 8.97
N ALA A 67 -4.26 -14.20 10.04
CA ALA A 67 -3.72 -15.39 10.71
C ALA A 67 -3.66 -16.61 9.78
N THR A 68 -4.57 -16.70 8.82
CA THR A 68 -4.54 -17.70 7.75
C THR A 68 -4.86 -17.08 6.40
N LEU A 69 -4.21 -17.55 5.35
CA LEU A 69 -4.50 -17.17 3.97
C LEU A 69 -4.91 -18.41 3.16
N PRO A 70 -6.05 -18.40 2.46
CA PRO A 70 -6.42 -19.50 1.58
C PRO A 70 -5.53 -19.52 0.33
N TYR A 71 -5.30 -20.71 -0.21
CA TYR A 71 -4.64 -20.91 -1.49
C TYR A 71 -5.11 -22.21 -2.16
N SER A 72 -4.90 -22.32 -3.47
CA SER A 72 -5.21 -23.49 -4.25
C SER A 72 -4.10 -24.53 -4.13
N ALA A 73 -4.44 -25.73 -3.67
CA ALA A 73 -3.45 -26.81 -3.54
C ALA A 73 -3.04 -27.34 -4.93
N GLU A 74 -1.81 -27.84 -5.05
CA GLU A 74 -1.29 -28.36 -6.33
C GLU A 74 -2.14 -29.50 -6.91
N GLN A 75 -2.66 -30.37 -6.04
CA GLN A 75 -3.48 -31.52 -6.42
C GLN A 75 -4.98 -31.17 -6.57
N GLY A 76 -5.31 -29.88 -6.51
CA GLY A 76 -6.68 -29.37 -6.47
C GLY A 76 -7.24 -29.23 -5.06
N GLY A 77 -8.29 -28.41 -4.94
CA GLY A 77 -8.89 -28.04 -3.65
C GLY A 77 -8.34 -26.73 -3.08
N GLN A 78 -8.82 -26.39 -1.88
CA GLN A 78 -8.43 -25.19 -1.16
C GLN A 78 -7.77 -25.57 0.17
N GLU A 79 -6.58 -25.02 0.41
CA GLU A 79 -5.83 -25.16 1.64
C GLU A 79 -5.62 -23.79 2.28
N ARG A 80 -5.02 -23.76 3.48
CA ARG A 80 -4.76 -22.52 4.20
C ARG A 80 -3.33 -22.48 4.72
N ALA A 81 -2.61 -21.43 4.35
CA ALA A 81 -1.31 -21.12 4.90
C ALA A 81 -1.51 -20.44 6.27
N SER A 82 -0.74 -20.86 7.27
CA SER A 82 -0.81 -20.31 8.64
C SER A 82 0.32 -19.35 8.90
N ARG A 83 0.03 -18.20 9.51
CA ARG A 83 1.02 -17.16 9.81
C ARG A 83 1.90 -17.58 11.00
N ILE A 84 3.22 -17.64 10.80
CA ILE A 84 4.21 -17.86 11.87
C ILE A 84 4.43 -16.57 12.66
N GLY A 85 4.57 -15.43 11.98
CA GLY A 85 4.84 -14.16 12.65
C GLY A 85 4.90 -12.97 11.70
N ILE A 86 4.93 -11.78 12.30
CA ILE A 86 5.02 -10.48 11.61
C ILE A 86 6.25 -9.73 12.15
N SER A 87 7.03 -9.13 11.25
CA SER A 87 8.19 -8.31 11.63
C SER A 87 7.72 -6.96 12.20
N PRO A 88 8.26 -6.50 13.34
CA PRO A 88 8.03 -5.13 13.81
C PRO A 88 8.86 -4.10 13.02
N ARG A 89 9.86 -4.54 12.25
CA ARG A 89 10.74 -3.68 11.46
C ARG A 89 10.15 -3.43 10.08
N THR A 90 10.26 -2.18 9.62
CA THR A 90 9.69 -1.69 8.36
C THR A 90 10.71 -1.08 7.39
N SER A 91 12.02 -1.28 7.63
CA SER A 91 13.11 -0.76 6.80
C SER A 91 12.98 -1.20 5.34
N CYS A 92 12.99 -0.24 4.40
CA CYS A 92 13.00 -0.53 2.97
C CYS A 92 14.30 -1.21 2.52
N GLY A 93 15.44 -0.84 3.09
CA GLY A 93 16.75 -1.33 2.67
C GLY A 93 17.00 -2.79 3.07
N ASP A 94 16.67 -3.12 4.32
CA ASP A 94 17.00 -4.44 4.91
C ASP A 94 15.98 -5.53 4.55
N SER A 95 14.89 -5.14 3.89
CA SER A 95 13.79 -6.06 3.55
C SER A 95 13.91 -6.66 2.16
N VAL A 96 14.77 -6.12 1.28
CA VAL A 96 14.95 -6.58 -0.11
C VAL A 96 16.42 -6.82 -0.45
N ASP A 97 16.68 -7.47 -1.58
CA ASP A 97 18.04 -7.57 -2.11
C ASP A 97 18.61 -6.20 -2.47
N THR A 98 19.93 -6.04 -2.28
CA THR A 98 20.65 -4.76 -2.46
C THR A 98 20.42 -4.14 -3.84
N LYS A 99 20.25 -4.96 -4.88
CA LYS A 99 19.98 -4.52 -6.25
C LYS A 99 18.66 -3.73 -6.39
N ALA A 100 17.66 -3.99 -5.54
CA ALA A 100 16.36 -3.32 -5.59
C ALA A 100 16.28 -2.03 -4.74
N VAL A 101 17.19 -1.86 -3.77
CA VAL A 101 17.12 -0.76 -2.78
C VAL A 101 17.12 0.62 -3.44
N ARG A 102 17.95 0.84 -4.46
CA ARG A 102 18.03 2.13 -5.16
C ARG A 102 16.72 2.47 -5.87
N ALA A 103 16.08 1.48 -6.51
CA ALA A 103 14.82 1.68 -7.20
C ALA A 103 13.70 2.04 -6.20
N LEU A 104 13.61 1.31 -5.08
CA LEU A 104 12.66 1.61 -4.00
C LEU A 104 12.85 3.02 -3.42
N ARG A 105 14.10 3.44 -3.19
CA ARG A 105 14.39 4.80 -2.69
C ARG A 105 13.95 5.87 -3.69
N LYS A 106 14.26 5.70 -4.98
CA LYS A 106 13.83 6.63 -6.04
C LYS A 106 12.30 6.70 -6.19
N ALA A 107 11.62 5.59 -5.96
CA ALA A 107 10.16 5.51 -5.98
C ALA A 107 9.48 5.99 -4.68
N GLY A 108 10.25 6.49 -3.71
CA GLY A 108 9.71 7.07 -2.48
C GLY A 108 9.19 6.02 -1.49
N CYS A 109 9.91 4.90 -1.32
CA CYS A 109 9.56 3.88 -0.33
C CYS A 109 9.34 4.47 1.06
N ARG A 110 8.17 4.21 1.62
CA ARG A 110 7.72 4.64 2.95
C ARG A 110 8.00 3.58 4.01
N GLY A 111 7.91 2.31 3.64
CA GLY A 111 8.18 1.18 4.52
C GLY A 111 7.93 -0.16 3.83
N VAL A 112 8.46 -1.22 4.41
CA VAL A 112 8.21 -2.61 3.98
C VAL A 112 7.75 -3.44 5.16
N LEU A 113 6.47 -3.80 5.19
CA LEU A 113 5.92 -4.74 6.17
C LEU A 113 6.19 -6.17 5.71
N ARG A 114 6.42 -7.10 6.64
CA ARG A 114 6.69 -8.51 6.31
C ARG A 114 6.04 -9.47 7.30
N ALA A 115 5.52 -10.57 6.78
CA ALA A 115 5.03 -11.71 7.55
C ALA A 115 5.46 -13.02 6.91
N THR A 116 5.66 -14.06 7.71
CA THR A 116 6.02 -15.40 7.23
C THR A 116 4.88 -16.37 7.51
N TYR A 117 4.57 -17.16 6.50
CA TYR A 117 3.54 -18.20 6.51
C TYR A 117 4.17 -19.56 6.26
N ILE A 118 3.51 -20.60 6.76
CA ILE A 118 3.76 -22.00 6.43
C ILE A 118 2.53 -22.55 5.71
N ASP A 119 2.74 -23.33 4.65
CA ASP A 119 1.67 -24.06 3.96
C ASP A 119 0.98 -25.10 4.87
N ALA A 120 -0.13 -25.66 4.39
CA ALA A 120 -0.91 -26.62 5.16
C ALA A 120 -0.14 -27.93 5.42
N LEU A 121 0.67 -28.38 4.45
CA LEU A 121 1.52 -29.57 4.56
C LEU A 121 2.78 -29.35 5.38
N ARG A 122 3.06 -28.11 5.77
CA ARG A 122 4.24 -27.70 6.54
C ARG A 122 5.56 -28.01 5.85
N GLY A 123 5.59 -28.00 4.51
CA GLY A 123 6.79 -28.19 3.71
C GLY A 123 7.38 -26.90 3.17
N VAL A 124 6.57 -25.85 2.97
CA VAL A 124 6.95 -24.62 2.27
C VAL A 124 6.67 -23.39 3.12
N LEU A 125 7.71 -22.59 3.31
CA LEU A 125 7.63 -21.28 3.93
C LEU A 125 7.50 -20.20 2.86
N VAL A 126 6.65 -19.20 3.14
CA VAL A 126 6.49 -18.02 2.29
C VAL A 126 6.60 -16.77 3.15
N THR A 127 7.58 -15.91 2.88
CA THR A 127 7.56 -14.54 3.39
C THR A 127 6.81 -13.67 2.40
N VAL A 128 5.75 -13.01 2.86
CA VAL A 128 5.01 -11.98 2.11
C VAL A 128 5.45 -10.60 2.59
N GLY A 129 5.78 -9.71 1.67
CA GLY A 129 6.23 -8.35 1.95
C GLY A 129 5.38 -7.31 1.26
N VAL A 130 4.85 -6.35 2.01
CA VAL A 130 4.10 -5.20 1.47
C VAL A 130 5.02 -3.98 1.46
N VAL A 131 5.38 -3.51 0.28
CA VAL A 131 6.15 -2.28 0.06
C VAL A 131 5.17 -1.12 -0.15
N ALA A 132 5.15 -0.19 0.79
CA ALA A 132 4.39 1.06 0.66
C ALA A 132 5.25 2.11 -0.05
N LEU A 133 4.74 2.68 -1.14
CA LEU A 133 5.41 3.70 -1.93
C LEU A 133 4.65 5.02 -1.87
N ARG A 134 5.28 6.10 -2.37
CA ARG A 134 4.68 7.44 -2.31
C ARG A 134 3.40 7.54 -3.14
N ASP A 135 3.39 6.90 -4.29
CA ASP A 135 2.33 6.97 -5.28
C ASP A 135 2.36 5.72 -6.19
N GLU A 136 1.27 5.49 -6.93
CA GLU A 136 1.14 4.34 -7.82
C GLU A 136 2.18 4.34 -8.95
N LEU A 137 2.49 5.51 -9.51
CA LEU A 137 3.51 5.63 -10.55
C LEU A 137 4.90 5.16 -10.05
N GLY A 138 5.22 5.47 -8.79
CA GLY A 138 6.39 4.97 -8.09
C GLY A 138 6.36 3.44 -7.95
N ALA A 139 5.21 2.85 -7.62
CA ALA A 139 5.03 1.40 -7.57
C ALA A 139 5.27 0.73 -8.92
N VAL A 140 4.63 1.23 -9.98
CA VAL A 140 4.84 0.73 -11.35
C VAL A 140 6.32 0.77 -11.74
N ARG A 141 7.01 1.89 -11.48
CA ARG A 141 8.45 2.03 -11.79
C ARG A 141 9.31 1.08 -10.96
N ALA A 142 9.05 0.96 -9.67
CA ALA A 142 9.82 0.13 -8.75
C ALA A 142 9.68 -1.37 -9.04
N ARG A 143 8.54 -1.82 -9.59
CA ARG A 143 8.31 -3.23 -9.95
C ARG A 143 9.43 -3.81 -10.82
N SER A 144 9.93 -3.02 -11.78
CA SER A 144 11.00 -3.42 -12.70
C SER A 144 12.33 -3.83 -12.04
N ALA A 145 12.52 -3.48 -10.77
CA ALA A 145 13.72 -3.84 -10.01
C ALA A 145 13.71 -5.27 -9.45
N PHE A 146 12.57 -5.97 -9.55
CA PHE A 146 12.36 -7.31 -9.03
C PHE A 146 12.23 -8.33 -10.17
N ALA A 147 12.57 -9.58 -9.88
CA ALA A 147 12.37 -10.66 -10.84
C ALA A 147 10.86 -11.00 -10.97
N ASP A 148 10.33 -10.94 -12.20
CA ASP A 148 8.94 -11.33 -12.52
C ASP A 148 8.87 -12.70 -13.21
N THR A 149 9.92 -13.51 -13.07
CA THR A 149 10.07 -14.83 -13.71
C THR A 149 10.04 -15.99 -12.71
N GLY A 150 9.44 -15.78 -11.53
CA GLY A 150 9.45 -16.75 -10.43
C GLY A 150 10.78 -16.86 -9.66
N LYS A 151 11.84 -16.16 -10.10
CA LYS A 151 13.15 -16.21 -9.45
C LYS A 151 13.13 -15.49 -8.09
N PRO A 152 13.83 -16.00 -7.08
CA PRO A 152 13.82 -15.41 -5.72
C PRO A 152 14.62 -14.12 -5.58
N ALA A 153 15.50 -13.80 -6.54
CA ALA A 153 16.39 -12.64 -6.49
C ALA A 153 16.56 -11.99 -7.88
N PRO A 154 16.60 -10.65 -7.99
CA PRO A 154 16.36 -9.68 -6.92
C PRO A 154 14.92 -9.71 -6.41
N GLY A 155 14.75 -9.76 -5.09
CA GLY A 155 13.47 -10.05 -4.45
C GLY A 155 13.42 -9.64 -2.97
N LEU A 156 12.38 -10.12 -2.31
CA LEU A 156 12.21 -9.97 -0.86
C LEU A 156 13.24 -10.84 -0.11
N ARG A 157 13.79 -10.30 0.98
CA ARG A 157 14.59 -11.10 1.91
C ARG A 157 13.67 -11.90 2.84
N PRO A 158 13.97 -13.18 3.11
CA PRO A 158 13.17 -14.00 4.00
C PRO A 158 13.10 -13.40 5.40
N LEU A 159 12.00 -13.70 6.09
CA LEU A 159 11.80 -13.34 7.49
C LEU A 159 11.74 -14.63 8.32
N ALA A 160 12.79 -14.87 9.10
CA ALA A 160 12.88 -15.99 10.02
C ALA A 160 12.52 -15.57 11.45
N PHE A 161 11.89 -16.49 12.19
CA PHE A 161 11.62 -16.36 13.62
C PHE A 161 12.32 -17.49 14.38
N ARG A 162 13.17 -17.11 15.34
CA ARG A 162 13.96 -18.09 16.12
C ARG A 162 13.07 -19.02 16.91
N GLY A 163 13.44 -20.30 16.96
CA GLY A 163 12.67 -21.33 17.66
C GLY A 163 11.36 -21.72 16.97
N THR A 164 11.18 -21.34 15.70
CA THR A 164 10.00 -21.74 14.89
C THR A 164 10.44 -22.52 13.66
N LEU A 165 9.47 -23.04 12.89
CA LEU A 165 9.72 -23.67 11.59
C LEU A 165 10.47 -22.76 10.61
N SER A 166 10.40 -21.44 10.77
CA SER A 166 11.09 -20.48 9.90
C SER A 166 12.52 -20.13 10.30
N ASP A 167 13.06 -20.72 11.39
CA ASP A 167 14.39 -20.38 11.91
C ASP A 167 15.51 -20.55 10.87
N ARG A 168 15.37 -21.55 9.98
CA ARG A 168 16.32 -21.84 8.90
C ARG A 168 16.03 -21.09 7.60
N PHE A 169 14.99 -20.27 7.54
CA PHE A 169 14.61 -19.58 6.30
C PHE A 169 15.50 -18.38 6.05
N THR A 170 16.68 -18.63 5.51
CA THR A 170 17.72 -17.63 5.24
C THR A 170 17.77 -17.27 3.75
N PRO A 171 18.47 -16.19 3.34
CA PRO A 171 18.54 -15.79 1.94
C PRO A 171 19.01 -16.86 0.95
N GLY A 172 19.80 -17.85 1.39
CA GLY A 172 20.26 -18.97 0.55
C GLY A 172 19.22 -20.08 0.35
N VAL A 173 18.19 -20.14 1.20
CA VAL A 173 17.11 -21.13 1.14
C VAL A 173 16.02 -20.74 0.14
N ARG A 174 16.03 -19.49 -0.32
CA ARG A 174 15.03 -19.00 -1.27
C ARG A 174 15.12 -19.79 -2.59
N GLN A 175 13.97 -20.25 -3.06
CA GLN A 175 13.85 -21.00 -4.31
C GLN A 175 12.91 -20.32 -5.29
N ALA A 176 11.91 -19.61 -4.80
CA ALA A 176 10.98 -18.85 -5.63
C ALA A 176 10.70 -17.46 -5.07
N GLY A 177 10.21 -16.57 -5.93
CA GLY A 177 9.74 -15.25 -5.56
C GLY A 177 8.78 -14.66 -6.59
N SER A 178 7.98 -13.70 -6.16
CA SER A 178 7.03 -12.98 -7.02
C SER A 178 6.97 -11.50 -6.67
N VAL A 179 6.46 -10.71 -7.61
CA VAL A 179 6.11 -9.30 -7.43
C VAL A 179 4.73 -9.02 -8.04
N ARG A 180 3.88 -8.33 -7.30
CA ARG A 180 2.58 -7.81 -7.75
C ARG A 180 2.46 -6.33 -7.40
N GLN A 181 1.69 -5.58 -8.19
CA GLN A 181 1.48 -4.15 -7.99
C GLN A 181 0.00 -3.81 -8.16
N ALA A 182 -0.52 -3.00 -7.25
CA ALA A 182 -1.79 -2.29 -7.40
C ALA A 182 -1.79 -1.06 -6.49
N GLY A 183 -2.26 0.09 -6.99
CA GLY A 183 -2.17 1.36 -6.28
C GLY A 183 -0.74 1.67 -5.85
N PRO A 184 -0.51 2.28 -4.67
CA PRO A 184 0.81 2.65 -4.19
C PRO A 184 1.61 1.49 -3.56
N TYR A 185 1.20 0.24 -3.82
CA TYR A 185 1.77 -0.94 -3.18
C TYR A 185 2.47 -1.88 -4.16
N LEU A 186 3.60 -2.44 -3.72
CA LEU A 186 4.10 -3.72 -4.24
C LEU A 186 3.89 -4.80 -3.19
N VAL A 187 3.41 -5.96 -3.59
CA VAL A 187 3.44 -7.15 -2.73
C VAL A 187 4.43 -8.14 -3.32
N LEU A 188 5.48 -8.42 -2.55
CA LEU A 188 6.56 -9.32 -2.90
C LEU A 188 6.41 -10.63 -2.14
N THR A 189 6.88 -11.72 -2.72
CA THR A 189 7.07 -12.96 -1.98
C THR A 189 8.46 -13.53 -2.17
N THR A 190 8.86 -14.30 -1.17
CA THR A 190 9.93 -15.27 -1.34
C THR A 190 9.54 -16.57 -0.65
N ALA A 191 9.79 -17.69 -1.31
CA ALA A 191 9.43 -19.02 -0.83
C ALA A 191 10.63 -19.97 -0.85
N GLY A 192 10.60 -20.96 0.04
CA GLY A 192 11.59 -22.03 0.16
C GLY A 192 11.12 -23.11 1.12
N GLN A 193 11.77 -24.26 1.11
CA GLN A 193 11.41 -25.39 1.96
C GLN A 193 11.81 -25.14 3.41
N VAL A 194 10.99 -25.67 4.31
CA VAL A 194 11.15 -25.53 5.76
C VAL A 194 12.46 -26.16 6.29
N ASP A 195 13.00 -27.16 5.59
CA ASP A 195 14.21 -27.86 6.02
C ASP A 195 15.51 -27.07 5.80
N GLY A 196 15.42 -25.95 5.07
CA GLY A 196 16.54 -25.03 4.84
C GLY A 196 17.44 -25.40 3.67
N ARG A 197 17.02 -26.29 2.76
CA ARG A 197 17.85 -26.63 1.59
C ARG A 197 17.85 -25.52 0.53
N PRO A 198 19.02 -25.13 -0.02
CA PRO A 198 19.08 -24.17 -1.11
C PRO A 198 18.55 -24.79 -2.41
N ALA A 199 18.15 -23.94 -3.37
CA ALA A 199 17.62 -24.39 -4.67
C ALA A 199 18.57 -25.35 -5.39
N GLU A 200 19.88 -25.08 -5.35
CA GLU A 200 20.92 -25.90 -5.99
C GLU A 200 21.12 -27.29 -5.36
N ALA A 201 20.69 -27.48 -4.11
CA ALA A 201 20.71 -28.79 -3.46
C ALA A 201 19.49 -29.65 -3.84
N VAL A 202 18.50 -29.06 -4.52
CA VAL A 202 17.34 -29.77 -5.07
C VAL A 202 17.70 -30.16 -6.50
N GLY A 203 17.83 -31.46 -6.78
CA GLY A 203 18.19 -31.96 -8.10
C GLY A 203 17.27 -31.44 -9.20
N GLU A 204 16.03 -31.92 -9.25
CA GLU A 204 15.03 -31.42 -10.20
C GLU A 204 14.23 -30.26 -9.58
N GLN A 205 14.25 -29.10 -10.23
CA GLN A 205 13.48 -27.94 -9.81
C GLN A 205 11.98 -28.22 -9.94
N ARG A 206 11.23 -28.00 -8.86
CA ARG A 206 9.76 -28.16 -8.83
C ARG A 206 9.12 -26.78 -8.63
N PRO A 207 8.95 -25.97 -9.69
CA PRO A 207 8.40 -24.63 -9.54
C PRO A 207 6.94 -24.64 -9.04
N ALA A 208 6.20 -25.72 -9.33
CA ALA A 208 4.80 -25.88 -8.94
C ALA A 208 4.60 -25.77 -7.42
N ILE A 209 5.52 -26.32 -6.60
CA ILE A 209 5.34 -26.37 -5.13
C ILE A 209 5.38 -24.99 -4.49
N PHE A 210 5.81 -23.97 -5.24
CA PHE A 210 5.86 -22.58 -4.81
C PHE A 210 4.80 -21.70 -5.49
N ALA A 211 4.01 -22.23 -6.42
CA ALA A 211 3.07 -21.43 -7.23
C ALA A 211 2.07 -20.66 -6.36
N PHE A 212 1.59 -21.31 -5.28
CA PHE A 212 0.62 -20.72 -4.35
C PHE A 212 1.13 -19.46 -3.63
N ALA A 213 2.46 -19.24 -3.54
CA ALA A 213 3.02 -18.01 -2.97
C ALA A 213 2.51 -16.77 -3.71
N THR A 214 2.30 -16.88 -5.03
CA THR A 214 1.70 -15.82 -5.84
C THR A 214 0.27 -15.52 -5.40
N GLU A 215 -0.55 -16.54 -5.18
CA GLU A 215 -1.94 -16.38 -4.71
C GLU A 215 -1.99 -15.67 -3.34
N LEU A 216 -1.07 -16.00 -2.43
CA LEU A 216 -0.96 -15.30 -1.14
C LEU A 216 -0.70 -13.80 -1.33
N SER A 217 0.18 -13.45 -2.27
CA SER A 217 0.49 -12.05 -2.59
C SER A 217 -0.68 -11.30 -3.21
N GLU A 218 -1.42 -11.95 -4.11
CA GLU A 218 -2.59 -11.37 -4.77
C GLU A 218 -3.74 -11.17 -3.80
N ARG A 219 -3.92 -12.10 -2.85
CA ARG A 219 -4.92 -11.96 -1.79
C ARG A 219 -4.63 -10.77 -0.88
N VAL A 220 -3.40 -10.64 -0.40
CA VAL A 220 -2.96 -9.51 0.42
C VAL A 220 -3.06 -8.20 -0.34
N LEU A 221 -2.61 -8.18 -1.61
CA LEU A 221 -2.66 -6.98 -2.44
C LEU A 221 -4.10 -6.52 -2.69
N THR A 222 -4.99 -7.45 -3.05
CA THR A 222 -6.40 -7.14 -3.33
C THR A 222 -7.06 -6.49 -2.10
N ASP A 223 -6.97 -7.11 -0.93
CA ASP A 223 -7.57 -6.56 0.30
C ASP A 223 -7.00 -5.17 0.64
N LEU A 224 -5.68 -5.00 0.46
CA LEU A 224 -5.01 -3.74 0.74
C LEU A 224 -5.36 -2.64 -0.26
N SER A 225 -5.51 -2.95 -1.55
CA SER A 225 -5.64 -1.94 -2.62
C SER A 225 -7.07 -1.66 -3.07
N THR A 226 -8.07 -2.48 -2.69
CA THR A 226 -9.47 -2.22 -3.07
C THR A 226 -9.97 -0.92 -2.46
N PRO A 227 -10.28 0.12 -3.26
CA PRO A 227 -10.80 1.37 -2.74
C PRO A 227 -12.16 1.14 -2.08
N ARG A 228 -12.42 1.82 -0.97
CA ARG A 228 -13.78 1.99 -0.45
C ARG A 228 -14.16 3.44 -0.72
N MET A 229 -15.24 3.64 -1.48
CA MET A 229 -15.75 4.99 -1.70
C MET A 229 -16.18 5.57 -0.35
N PRO A 230 -15.77 6.82 -0.03
CA PRO A 230 -16.21 7.46 1.20
C PRO A 230 -17.73 7.52 1.25
N ASP A 231 -18.29 7.01 2.33
CA ASP A 231 -19.70 7.14 2.65
C ASP A 231 -19.84 8.23 3.72
N CYS A 232 -20.32 9.40 3.30
CA CYS A 232 -20.51 10.56 4.19
C CYS A 232 -21.60 10.33 5.25
N GLY A 233 -22.38 9.25 5.17
CA GLY A 233 -23.32 8.83 6.22
C GLY A 233 -22.67 7.98 7.32
N SER A 234 -21.43 7.53 7.13
CA SER A 234 -20.73 6.63 8.06
C SER A 234 -19.79 7.40 9.00
N GLN A 235 -19.55 6.86 10.20
CA GLN A 235 -18.61 7.46 11.17
C GLN A 235 -17.13 7.36 10.74
N GLU A 236 -16.82 6.55 9.73
CA GLU A 236 -15.45 6.34 9.25
C GLU A 236 -14.93 7.51 8.40
N TRP A 237 -15.83 8.35 7.87
CA TRP A 237 -15.48 9.44 6.97
C TRP A 237 -16.02 10.78 7.47
N ARG A 238 -15.21 11.84 7.36
CA ARG A 238 -15.63 13.22 7.59
C ARG A 238 -15.73 13.94 6.26
N CYS A 239 -16.97 14.12 5.83
CA CYS A 239 -17.40 15.11 4.86
C CYS A 239 -17.98 16.29 5.67
#